data_AF-A0A945ABX6-F1
#
_entry.id   AF-A0A945ABX6-F1
#
_cell.length_a   1.000
_cell.length_b   1.000
_cell.length_c   1.000
_cell.angle_alpha   90.00
_cell.angle_beta   90.00
_cell.angle_gamma   90.00
#
_symmetry.space_group_name_H-M   'P 1'
#
loop_
_entity.id
_entity.type
_entity.pdbx_description
1 polymer ?
#
loop_
_entity_poly.entity_id
_entity_poly.type
_entity_poly.pdbx_seq_one_letter_code
_entity_poly.pdbx_strand_id
1 'polypeptide(L)'
;AQLQRQLVKTYPNVSAVDLGLILQTVDDVLSQVSFVIRFMALFSVFTGLIVLASAVTTSRYQRVQEAVLLRTLGASKSQIRRILLLEYLFLGALAALTGLLLSIGGAWALSTFVFNIGFALPSTAIIGVFALVTLLTVCVGMLNSRGIADRPPLEILRSEG
;
A
#
# COMPACT_ATOMS: atom_id res chain seq x y z
N ALA A 1 -7.91 -23.27 41.84
CA ALA A 1 -9.30 -22.99 42.29
C ALA A 1 -9.45 -22.78 43.80
N GLN A 2 -8.70 -23.47 44.69
CA GLN A 2 -8.81 -23.28 46.15
C GLN A 2 -7.99 -22.09 46.72
N LEU A 3 -6.90 -21.69 46.06
CA LEU A 3 -6.05 -20.55 46.47
C LEU A 3 -6.72 -19.17 46.31
N GLN A 4 -7.67 -19.03 45.38
CA GLN A 4 -8.34 -17.76 45.10
C GLN A 4 -9.41 -17.41 46.14
N ARG A 5 -9.97 -18.41 46.84
CA ARG A 5 -10.99 -18.21 47.89
C ARG A 5 -10.44 -17.71 49.22
N GLN A 6 -9.13 -17.81 49.45
CA GLN A 6 -8.49 -17.34 50.70
C GLN A 6 -8.02 -15.88 50.65
N LEU A 7 -7.86 -15.29 49.46
CA LEU A 7 -7.45 -13.89 49.30
C LEU A 7 -8.61 -12.88 49.35
N VAL A 8 -9.86 -13.34 49.21
CA VAL A 8 -11.07 -12.51 49.16
C VAL A 8 -11.56 -12.07 50.56
N LYS A 9 -10.95 -12.54 51.65
CA LYS A 9 -11.42 -12.24 53.02
C LYS A 9 -10.71 -11.08 53.74
N THR A 10 -9.64 -10.50 53.19
CA THR A 10 -8.79 -9.55 53.95
C THR A 10 -8.93 -8.08 53.52
N TYR A 11 -9.56 -7.78 52.37
CA TYR A 11 -9.78 -6.40 51.92
C TYR A 11 -11.19 -6.19 51.34
N PRO A 12 -12.23 -5.95 52.18
CA PRO A 12 -13.61 -5.78 51.73
C PRO A 12 -13.86 -4.49 50.94
N ASN A 13 -12.87 -3.60 50.86
CA ASN A 13 -12.96 -2.31 50.16
C ASN A 13 -12.20 -2.27 48.82
N VAL A 14 -11.67 -3.40 48.34
CA VAL A 14 -10.94 -3.50 47.06
C VAL A 14 -11.81 -4.12 45.94
N SER A 15 -13.10 -4.33 46.21
CA SER A 15 -14.13 -4.64 45.19
C SER A 15 -15.04 -3.44 44.85
N ALA A 16 -14.53 -2.21 44.98
CA ALA A 16 -15.22 -1.02 44.50
C ALA A 16 -14.49 -0.52 43.24
N VAL A 17 -15.07 -0.83 42.07
CA VAL A 17 -14.54 -0.61 40.70
C VAL A 17 -13.54 -1.68 40.26
N ASP A 18 -14.05 -2.71 39.57
CA ASP A 18 -13.23 -3.67 38.83
C ASP A 18 -12.63 -2.99 37.60
N LEU A 19 -11.52 -2.26 37.81
CA LEU A 19 -10.77 -1.59 36.76
C LEU A 19 -10.26 -2.58 35.70
N GLY A 20 -10.08 -3.85 36.06
CA GLY A 20 -9.72 -4.90 35.12
C GLY A 20 -10.83 -5.17 34.10
N LEU A 21 -12.07 -5.34 34.59
CA LEU A 21 -13.24 -5.52 33.72
C LEU A 21 -13.51 -4.29 32.83
N ILE A 22 -13.34 -3.08 33.36
CA ILE A 22 -13.52 -1.84 32.58
C ILE A 22 -12.44 -1.72 31.50
N LEU A 23 -11.17 -1.94 31.83
CA LEU A 23 -10.07 -1.90 30.86
C LEU A 23 -10.23 -2.98 29.80
N GLN A 24 -10.67 -4.17 30.17
CA GLN A 24 -10.96 -5.25 29.21
C GLN A 24 -12.10 -4.87 28.27
N THR A 25 -13.18 -4.28 28.79
CA THR A 25 -14.30 -3.80 27.96
C THR A 25 -13.86 -2.69 27.01
N VAL A 26 -13.02 -1.77 27.47
CA VAL A 26 -12.46 -0.69 26.63
C VAL A 26 -11.54 -1.26 25.56
N ASP A 27 -10.66 -2.20 25.90
CA ASP A 27 -9.77 -2.87 24.94
C ASP A 27 -10.58 -3.64 23.90
N ASP A 28 -11.63 -4.37 24.30
CA ASP A 28 -12.53 -5.07 23.39
C ASP A 28 -13.21 -4.11 22.40
N VAL A 29 -13.74 -2.98 22.88
CA VAL A 29 -14.37 -1.95 22.03
C VAL A 29 -13.33 -1.34 21.08
N LEU A 30 -12.14 -0.97 21.57
CA LEU A 30 -11.08 -0.41 20.74
C LEU A 30 -10.58 -1.43 19.70
N SER A 31 -10.49 -2.70 20.06
CA SER A 31 -10.10 -3.78 19.15
C SER A 31 -11.11 -3.94 18.02
N GLN A 32 -12.42 -3.86 18.32
CA GLN A 32 -13.47 -3.93 17.32
C GLN A 32 -13.45 -2.73 16.39
N VAL A 33 -13.27 -1.52 16.92
CA VAL A 33 -13.11 -0.30 16.12
C VAL A 33 -11.86 -0.40 15.22
N SER A 34 -10.74 -0.85 15.77
CA SER A 34 -9.49 -1.07 15.02
C SER A 34 -9.67 -2.10 13.91
N PHE A 35 -10.42 -3.17 14.15
CA PHE A 35 -10.75 -4.17 13.14
C PHE A 35 -11.53 -3.56 11.97
N VAL A 36 -12.57 -2.77 12.26
CA VAL A 36 -13.37 -2.10 11.22
C VAL A 36 -12.51 -1.14 10.40
N ILE A 37 -11.67 -0.34 11.05
CA ILE A 37 -10.75 0.58 10.36
C ILE A 37 -9.75 -0.19 9.49
N ARG A 38 -9.17 -1.28 9.99
CA ARG A 38 -8.26 -2.14 9.20
C ARG A 38 -8.96 -2.77 8.01
N PHE A 39 -10.20 -3.20 8.18
CA PHE A 39 -11.01 -3.75 7.09
C PHE A 39 -11.27 -2.70 6.01
N MET A 40 -11.66 -1.47 6.40
CA MET A 40 -11.83 -0.35 5.48
C MET A 40 -10.53 0.03 4.76
N ALA A 41 -9.40 0.06 5.49
CA ALA A 41 -8.09 0.33 4.90
C ALA A 41 -7.72 -0.73 3.85
N LEU A 42 -7.94 -2.01 4.15
CA LEU A 42 -7.69 -3.11 3.20
C LEU A 42 -8.59 -2.97 1.96
N PHE A 43 -9.87 -2.65 2.14
CA PHE A 43 -10.79 -2.39 1.03
C PHE A 43 -10.35 -1.20 0.17
N SER A 44 -9.88 -0.12 0.81
CA SER A 44 -9.33 1.04 0.11
C SER A 44 -8.08 0.69 -0.70
N VAL A 45 -7.17 -0.13 -0.14
CA VAL A 45 -5.99 -0.64 -0.85
C VAL A 45 -6.41 -1.48 -2.06
N PHE A 46 -7.38 -2.37 -1.90
CA PHE A 46 -7.94 -3.15 -3.01
C PHE A 46 -8.49 -2.26 -4.13
N THR A 47 -9.25 -1.24 -3.76
CA THR A 47 -9.79 -0.28 -4.73
C THR A 47 -8.66 0.47 -5.45
N GLY A 48 -7.61 0.88 -4.72
CA GLY A 48 -6.42 1.49 -5.29
C GLY A 48 -5.69 0.59 -6.30
N LEU A 49 -5.61 -0.72 -6.03
CA LEU A 49 -5.04 -1.70 -6.98
C LEU A 49 -5.87 -1.80 -8.26
N ILE A 50 -7.20 -1.78 -8.15
CA ILE A 50 -8.10 -1.79 -9.32
C ILE A 50 -7.89 -0.52 -10.16
N VAL A 51 -7.88 0.65 -9.52
CA VAL A 51 -7.64 1.94 -10.20
C VAL A 51 -6.28 1.94 -10.91
N LEU A 52 -5.23 1.44 -10.25
CA LEU A 52 -3.90 1.32 -10.84
C LEU A 52 -3.92 0.40 -12.07
N ALA A 53 -4.57 -0.77 -11.97
CA ALA A 53 -4.70 -1.69 -13.09
C ALA A 53 -5.42 -1.04 -14.28
N SER A 54 -6.56 -0.36 -14.02
CA SER A 54 -7.30 0.36 -15.06
C SER A 54 -6.48 1.45 -15.73
N ALA A 55 -5.74 2.25 -14.94
CA ALA A 55 -4.87 3.29 -15.48
C ALA A 55 -3.77 2.71 -16.39
N VAL A 56 -3.11 1.62 -15.95
CA VAL A 56 -2.08 0.95 -16.73
C VAL A 56 -2.64 0.33 -18.02
N THR A 57 -3.86 -0.21 -17.98
CA THR A 57 -4.54 -0.74 -19.18
C THR A 57 -4.86 0.38 -20.17
N THR A 58 -5.31 1.54 -19.73
CA THR A 58 -5.51 2.71 -20.60
C THR A 58 -4.19 3.16 -21.24
N SER A 59 -3.09 3.21 -20.48
CA SER A 59 -1.77 3.61 -21.00
C SER A 59 -1.13 2.60 -21.96
N ARG A 60 -1.67 1.37 -22.12
CA ARG A 60 -1.11 0.34 -23.01
C ARG A 60 -0.94 0.87 -24.43
N TYR A 61 -1.97 1.50 -24.97
CA TYR A 61 -2.04 1.91 -26.36
C TYR A 61 -0.99 2.96 -26.70
N GLN A 62 -0.84 3.96 -25.84
CA GLN A 62 0.19 4.99 -25.95
C GLN A 62 1.60 4.38 -25.94
N ARG A 63 1.86 3.47 -24.99
CA ARG A 63 3.16 2.78 -24.87
C ARG A 63 3.49 1.89 -26.06
N VAL A 64 2.47 1.31 -26.71
CA VAL A 64 2.67 0.51 -27.93
C VAL A 64 3.11 1.40 -29.09
N GLN A 65 2.48 2.58 -29.27
CA GLN A 65 2.90 3.54 -30.29
C GLN A 65 4.32 4.05 -30.04
N GLU A 66 4.65 4.44 -28.80
CA GLU A 66 6.01 4.84 -28.42
C GLU A 66 7.05 3.73 -28.68
N ALA A 67 6.73 2.49 -28.32
CA ALA A 67 7.61 1.35 -28.56
C ALA A 67 7.84 1.10 -30.06
N VAL A 68 6.82 1.28 -30.90
CA VAL A 68 6.96 1.20 -32.36
C VAL A 68 7.85 2.31 -32.90
N LEU A 69 7.66 3.56 -32.46
CA LEU A 69 8.51 4.69 -32.85
C LEU A 69 9.97 4.46 -32.43
N LEU A 70 10.21 3.93 -31.23
CA LEU A 70 11.56 3.56 -30.80
C LEU A 70 12.15 2.43 -31.65
N ARG A 71 11.35 1.44 -32.05
CA ARG A 71 11.80 0.37 -32.95
C ARG A 71 12.12 0.87 -34.35
N THR A 72 11.38 1.83 -34.90
CA THR A 72 11.70 2.41 -36.21
C THR A 72 12.98 3.23 -36.17
N LEU A 73 13.30 3.84 -35.01
CA LEU A 73 14.59 4.49 -34.74
C LEU A 73 15.74 3.49 -34.44
N GLY A 74 15.49 2.18 -34.50
CA GLY A 74 16.51 1.14 -34.32
C GLY A 74 16.68 0.60 -32.90
N ALA A 75 15.79 0.94 -31.96
CA ALA A 75 15.87 0.41 -30.60
C ALA A 75 15.62 -1.10 -30.55
N SER A 76 16.47 -1.81 -29.81
CA SER A 76 16.32 -3.24 -29.55
C SER A 76 15.19 -3.52 -28.53
N LYS A 77 14.62 -4.74 -28.58
CA LYS A 77 13.60 -5.19 -27.60
C LYS A 77 14.09 -5.09 -26.15
N SER A 78 15.37 -5.32 -25.90
CA SER A 78 15.99 -5.24 -24.56
C SER A 78 16.04 -3.79 -24.05
N GLN A 79 16.37 -2.83 -24.94
CA GLN A 79 16.34 -1.41 -24.60
C GLN A 79 14.93 -0.95 -24.21
N ILE A 80 13.90 -1.34 -24.98
CA ILE A 80 12.51 -0.99 -24.68
C ILE A 80 12.07 -1.55 -23.33
N ARG A 81 12.43 -2.81 -23.02
CA ARG A 81 12.14 -3.41 -21.70
C ARG A 81 12.83 -2.67 -20.55
N ARG A 82 14.08 -2.23 -20.74
CA ARG A 82 14.83 -1.46 -19.73
C ARG A 82 14.23 -0.08 -19.48
N ILE A 83 13.86 0.64 -20.54
CA ILE A 83 13.19 1.94 -20.46
C ILE A 83 11.91 1.79 -19.64
N LEU A 84 11.10 0.79 -19.99
CA LEU A 84 9.82 0.56 -19.35
C LEU A 84 9.95 0.12 -17.87
N LEU A 85 10.95 -0.69 -17.55
CA LEU A 85 11.28 -1.05 -16.17
C LEU A 85 11.64 0.20 -15.36
N LEU A 86 12.54 1.04 -15.89
CA LEU A 86 12.95 2.27 -15.22
C LEU A 86 11.77 3.20 -14.99
N GLU A 87 10.91 3.37 -15.99
CA GLU A 87 9.74 4.23 -15.87
C GLU A 87 8.77 3.76 -14.78
N TYR A 88 8.43 2.47 -14.74
CA TYR A 88 7.58 1.93 -13.68
C TYR A 88 8.26 1.95 -12.31
N LEU A 89 9.58 1.82 -12.26
CA LEU A 89 10.35 1.96 -11.02
C LEU A 89 10.29 3.40 -10.48
N PHE A 90 10.43 4.40 -11.35
CA PHE A 90 10.27 5.81 -10.96
C PHE A 90 8.84 6.13 -10.54
N LEU A 91 7.84 5.67 -11.31
CA LEU A 91 6.42 5.84 -10.96
C LEU A 91 6.09 5.21 -9.60
N GLY A 92 6.55 3.97 -9.38
CA GLY A 92 6.36 3.26 -8.11
C GLY A 92 7.04 3.93 -6.94
N ALA A 93 8.29 4.38 -7.12
CA ALA A 93 9.05 5.10 -6.10
C ALA A 93 8.39 6.43 -5.73
N LEU A 94 7.94 7.22 -6.71
CA LEU A 94 7.25 8.48 -6.47
C LEU A 94 5.90 8.28 -5.79
N ALA A 95 5.13 7.26 -6.18
CA ALA A 95 3.87 6.92 -5.53
C ALA A 95 4.09 6.48 -4.07
N ALA A 96 5.08 5.61 -3.83
CA ALA A 96 5.43 5.17 -2.49
C ALA A 96 5.90 6.32 -1.60
N LEU A 97 6.75 7.21 -2.14
CA LEU A 97 7.27 8.37 -1.41
C LEU A 97 6.15 9.33 -1.02
N THR A 98 5.28 9.69 -1.97
CA THR A 98 4.15 10.60 -1.70
C THR A 98 3.16 9.99 -0.71
N GLY A 99 2.83 8.71 -0.84
CA GLY A 99 1.99 7.98 0.12
C GLY A 99 2.59 7.93 1.53
N LEU A 100 3.89 7.65 1.64
CA LEU A 100 4.59 7.64 2.93
C LEU A 100 4.64 9.02 3.57
N LEU A 101 4.92 10.07 2.79
CA LEU A 101 4.89 11.45 3.31
C LEU A 101 3.51 11.82 3.87
N LEU A 102 2.44 11.50 3.14
CA LEU A 102 1.07 11.74 3.59
C LEU A 102 0.73 10.93 4.85
N SER A 103 1.11 9.64 4.88
CA SER A 103 0.85 8.77 6.04
C SER A 103 1.62 9.21 7.28
N ILE A 104 2.91 9.53 7.14
CA ILE A 104 3.76 10.00 8.24
C ILE A 104 3.28 11.36 8.73
N GLY A 105 2.99 12.29 7.82
CA GLY A 105 2.46 13.61 8.16
C GLY A 105 1.12 13.52 8.88
N GLY A 106 0.21 12.66 8.42
CA GLY A 106 -1.07 12.41 9.07
C GLY A 106 -0.91 11.77 10.46
N ALA A 107 -0.03 10.77 10.59
CA ALA A 107 0.23 10.13 11.88
C ALA A 107 0.88 11.09 12.88
N TRP A 108 1.83 11.91 12.44
CA TRP A 108 2.47 12.94 13.25
C TRP A 108 1.46 14.01 13.72
N ALA A 109 0.61 14.50 12.82
CA ALA A 109 -0.43 15.47 13.14
C ALA A 109 -1.43 14.90 14.16
N LEU A 110 -1.88 13.66 13.97
CA LEU A 110 -2.82 13.02 14.90
C LEU A 110 -2.18 12.78 16.27
N SER A 111 -0.93 12.34 16.31
CA SER A 111 -0.15 12.14 17.54
C SER A 111 0.02 13.44 18.33
N THR A 112 0.27 14.55 17.64
CA THR A 112 0.54 15.86 18.26
C THR A 112 -0.73 16.58 18.67
N PHE A 113 -1.71 16.70 17.77
CA PHE A 113 -2.87 17.57 17.99
C PHE A 113 -4.04 16.88 18.69
N VAL A 114 -4.20 15.56 18.52
CA VAL A 114 -5.35 14.82 19.07
C VAL A 114 -4.96 14.00 20.29
N PHE A 115 -3.89 13.21 20.19
CA PHE A 115 -3.54 12.25 21.23
C PHE A 115 -2.50 12.75 22.25
N ASN A 116 -1.73 13.80 21.93
CA ASN A 116 -0.62 14.29 22.78
C ASN A 116 0.36 13.18 23.21
N ILE A 117 0.57 12.17 22.35
CA ILE A 117 1.50 11.06 22.59
C ILE A 117 2.79 11.24 21.80
N GLY A 118 3.86 10.61 22.28
CA GLY A 118 5.15 10.58 21.58
C GLY A 118 5.04 9.87 20.23
N PHE A 119 5.49 10.53 19.16
CA PHE A 119 5.50 9.98 17.81
C PHE A 119 6.77 9.15 17.58
N ALA A 120 6.61 7.86 17.29
CA ALA A 120 7.72 6.96 16.94
C ALA A 120 7.65 6.58 15.46
N LEU A 121 8.77 6.67 14.76
CA LEU A 121 8.90 6.28 13.36
C LEU A 121 9.40 4.84 13.26
N PRO A 122 8.57 3.85 12.87
CA PRO A 122 9.02 2.50 12.62
C PRO A 122 9.78 2.45 11.28
N SER A 123 11.09 2.66 11.33
CA SER A 123 11.97 2.70 10.15
C SER A 123 11.88 1.44 9.27
N THR A 124 11.74 0.27 9.89
CA THR A 124 11.58 -1.01 9.19
C THR A 124 10.29 -1.09 8.38
N ALA A 125 9.18 -0.60 8.94
CA ALA A 125 7.89 -0.58 8.25
C ALA A 125 7.90 0.39 7.07
N ILE A 126 8.54 1.56 7.21
CA ILE A 126 8.64 2.56 6.14
C ILE A 126 9.38 1.97 4.93
N ILE A 127 10.55 1.37 5.17
CA ILE A 127 11.35 0.73 4.11
C ILE A 127 10.58 -0.44 3.49
N GLY A 128 9.93 -1.25 4.32
CA GLY A 128 9.10 -2.37 3.87
C GLY A 128 7.96 -1.94 2.95
N VAL A 129 7.21 -0.90 3.33
CA VAL A 129 6.11 -0.36 2.52
C VAL A 129 6.63 0.29 1.25
N PHE A 130 7.72 1.05 1.31
CA PHE A 130 8.33 1.67 0.13
C PHE A 130 8.72 0.62 -0.91
N ALA A 131 9.43 -0.42 -0.48
CA ALA A 131 9.85 -1.52 -1.33
C ALA A 131 8.63 -2.29 -1.88
N LEU A 132 7.65 -2.59 -1.03
CA LEU A 132 6.43 -3.32 -1.41
C LEU A 132 5.64 -2.58 -2.49
N VAL A 133 5.35 -1.29 -2.30
CA VAL A 133 4.56 -0.49 -3.26
C VAL A 133 5.30 -0.31 -4.58
N THR A 134 6.60 -0.04 -4.52
CA THR A 134 7.43 0.11 -5.72
C THR A 134 7.48 -1.20 -6.51
N LEU A 135 7.73 -2.32 -5.82
CA LEU A 135 7.80 -3.65 -6.44
C LEU A 135 6.44 -4.07 -6.99
N LEU A 136 5.34 -3.79 -6.30
CA LEU A 136 4.00 -4.06 -6.79
C LEU A 136 3.71 -3.27 -8.07
N THR A 137 4.04 -1.98 -8.10
CA THR A 137 3.85 -1.13 -9.29
C THR A 137 4.66 -1.65 -10.48
N VAL A 138 5.94 -1.99 -10.26
CA VAL A 138 6.79 -2.59 -11.29
C VAL A 138 6.23 -3.92 -11.76
N CYS A 139 5.80 -4.80 -10.86
CA CYS A 139 5.20 -6.09 -11.20
C CYS A 139 3.94 -5.92 -12.05
N VAL A 140 3.01 -5.05 -11.65
CA VAL A 140 1.76 -4.82 -12.40
C VAL A 140 2.04 -4.19 -13.77
N GLY A 141 2.90 -3.17 -13.82
CA GLY A 141 3.32 -2.51 -15.06
C GLY A 141 4.02 -3.46 -16.03
N MET A 142 4.93 -4.30 -15.50
CA MET A 142 5.64 -5.34 -16.26
C MET A 142 4.71 -6.45 -16.74
N LEU A 143 3.80 -6.96 -15.89
CA LEU A 143 2.84 -8.01 -16.25
C LEU A 143 1.92 -7.57 -17.36
N ASN A 144 1.36 -6.37 -17.22
CA ASN A 144 0.56 -5.79 -18.29
C ASN A 144 1.43 -5.63 -19.55
N SER A 145 2.71 -5.21 -19.46
CA SER A 145 3.60 -4.84 -20.60
C SER A 145 4.21 -5.99 -21.38
N ARG A 146 3.94 -7.20 -20.94
CA ARG A 146 4.23 -8.40 -21.70
C ARG A 146 3.53 -8.29 -23.07
N GLY A 147 4.30 -8.47 -24.13
CA GLY A 147 3.81 -8.41 -25.51
C GLY A 147 3.95 -7.07 -26.24
N ILE A 148 4.19 -5.93 -25.56
CA ILE A 148 4.43 -4.65 -26.27
C ILE A 148 5.68 -4.75 -27.15
N ALA A 149 6.78 -5.30 -26.61
CA ALA A 149 8.04 -5.44 -27.34
C ALA A 149 7.99 -6.47 -28.47
N ASP A 150 6.97 -7.33 -28.50
CA ASP A 150 6.88 -8.46 -29.43
C ASP A 150 5.95 -8.19 -30.62
N ARG A 151 5.10 -7.15 -30.56
CA ARG A 151 4.23 -6.75 -31.67
C ARG A 151 5.03 -6.14 -32.84
N PRO A 152 4.83 -6.59 -34.09
CA PRO A 152 5.46 -6.00 -35.25
C PRO A 152 4.89 -4.59 -35.54
N PRO A 153 5.73 -3.60 -35.89
CA PRO A 153 5.32 -2.24 -36.26
C PRO A 153 4.22 -2.15 -37.32
N LEU A 154 4.23 -3.10 -38.27
CA LEU A 154 3.33 -3.14 -39.42
C LEU A 154 1.87 -3.48 -39.07
N GLU A 155 1.62 -4.11 -37.92
CA GLU A 155 0.28 -4.55 -37.54
C GLU A 155 -0.58 -3.38 -37.01
N ILE A 156 0.05 -2.33 -36.48
CA ILE A 156 -0.62 -1.14 -35.95
C ILE A 156 -0.90 -0.11 -37.05
N LEU A 157 0.02 0.01 -38.02
CA LEU A 157 -0.18 0.84 -39.23
C LEU A 157 -1.28 0.29 -40.14
N ARG A 158 -1.54 -1.02 -40.11
CA ARG A 158 -2.62 -1.66 -40.88
C ARG A 158 -3.98 -1.64 -40.17
N SER A 159 -4.03 -1.30 -38.88
CA SER A 159 -5.30 -1.13 -38.15
C SER A 159 -5.87 0.29 -38.17
N GLU A 160 -5.09 1.26 -38.66
CA GLU A 160 -5.52 2.67 -38.84
C GLU A 160 -5.87 3.02 -40.29
N GLY A 161 -5.72 2.09 -41.25
CA GLY A 161 -6.13 2.25 -42.65
C GLY A 161 -7.30 1.34 -43.01
#